data_AF-A0A5C5V4J0-F1
#
_entry.id   AF-A0A5C5V4J0-F1
#
_cell.length_a   1.000
_cell.length_b   1.000
_cell.length_c   1.000
_cell.angle_alpha   90.00
_cell.angle_beta   90.00
_cell.angle_gamma   90.00
#
_symmetry.space_group_name_H-M   'P 1'
#
loop_
_entity.id
_entity.type
_entity.pdbx_description
1 polymer ?
#
loop_
_entity_poly.entity_id
_entity_poly.type
_entity_poly.pdbx_seq_one_letter_code
_entity_poly.pdbx_strand_id
1 'polypeptide(L)' 'MNLRKLRLSLLALLALSFCLIGAGQSSAAWFDVIVTTEAQRDAIRSQPLLHRPNRPGHFYGNTVRRVHHWRHGR' A
#
# COMPACT_ATOMS: atom_id res chain seq x y z
N MET A 1 -19.56 -27.18 -25.50
CA MET A 1 -18.85 -25.91 -25.20
C MET A 1 -17.83 -25.64 -26.30
N ASN A 2 -17.75 -24.42 -26.82
CA ASN A 2 -16.89 -24.10 -27.96
C ASN A 2 -15.44 -23.87 -27.49
N LEU A 3 -14.46 -24.60 -28.02
CA LEU A 3 -13.07 -24.60 -27.52
C LEU A 3 -12.41 -23.22 -27.52
N ARG A 4 -12.83 -22.34 -28.45
CA ARG A 4 -12.41 -20.94 -28.49
C ARG A 4 -12.93 -20.13 -27.30
N LYS A 5 -14.19 -20.37 -26.90
CA LYS A 5 -14.80 -19.72 -25.73
C LYS A 5 -14.09 -20.14 -24.45
N LEU A 6 -13.73 -21.43 -24.31
CA LEU A 6 -13.00 -21.96 -23.16
C LEU A 6 -11.60 -21.34 -23.01
N ARG A 7 -10.86 -21.20 -24.12
CA ARG A 7 -9.53 -20.56 -24.11
C ARG A 7 -9.59 -19.09 -23.71
N LEU A 8 -10.56 -18.34 -24.25
CA LEU A 8 -10.76 -16.93 -23.91
C LEU A 8 -11.12 -16.75 -22.44
N SER A 9 -12.01 -17.58 -21.90
CA SER A 9 -12.36 -17.55 -20.46
C SER A 9 -11.16 -17.88 -19.56
N LEU A 10 -10.30 -18.83 -19.97
CA LEU A 10 -9.11 -19.20 -19.21
C LEU A 10 -8.08 -18.07 -19.17
N LEU A 11 -7.85 -17.40 -20.31
CA LEU A 11 -6.96 -16.24 -20.41
C LEU A 11 -7.47 -15.05 -19.59
N ALA A 12 -8.78 -14.80 -19.59
CA ALA A 12 -9.40 -13.75 -18.79
C ALA A 12 -9.24 -14.00 -17.28
N LEU A 13 -9.42 -15.26 -16.84
CA LEU A 13 -9.20 -15.64 -15.44
C LEU A 13 -7.73 -15.51 -15.03
N LEU A 14 -6.79 -15.88 -15.90
CA LEU A 14 -5.36 -15.72 -15.65
C LEU A 14 -4.97 -14.24 -15.50
N ALA A 15 -5.48 -13.37 -16.39
CA ALA A 15 -5.23 -11.93 -16.34
C ALA A 15 -5.82 -11.29 -15.07
N LEU A 16 -7.04 -11.70 -14.68
CA LEU A 16 -7.68 -11.22 -13.44
C LEU A 16 -6.89 -11.62 -12.19
N SER A 17 -6.39 -12.87 -12.14
CA SER A 17 -5.52 -13.34 -11.06
C SER A 17 -4.23 -12.51 -10.96
N PHE A 18 -3.62 -12.16 -12.08
CA PHE A 18 -2.41 -11.33 -12.11
C PHE A 18 -2.66 -9.90 -11.58
N CYS A 19 -3.81 -9.28 -11.91
CA CYS A 19 -4.19 -7.96 -11.38
C CYS A 19 -4.36 -7.95 -9.85
N LEU A 20 -4.84 -9.04 -9.25
CA LEU A 20 -5.04 -9.14 -7.81
C LEU A 20 -3.73 -9.26 -7.02
N ILE A 21 -2.68 -9.81 -7.64
CA ILE A 21 -1.37 -10.01 -6.98
C ILE A 21 -0.49 -8.73 -7.06
N GLY A 22 -0.72 -7.87 -8.06
CA GLY A 22 0.07 -6.67 -8.33
C GLY A 22 -0.23 -5.44 -7.46
N ALA A 23 -1.21 -5.49 -6.56
CA ALA A 23 -1.43 -4.45 -5.54
C ALA A 23 -0.40 -4.60 -4.40
N GLY A 24 0.88 -4.53 -4.77
CA GLY A 24 2.01 -4.61 -3.88
C GLY A 24 2.00 -3.46 -2.88
N GLN A 25 2.13 -3.83 -1.60
CA GLN A 25 2.24 -2.97 -0.44
C GLN A 25 3.17 -1.78 -0.71
N SER A 26 2.61 -0.58 -0.86
CA SER A 26 3.41 0.63 -0.67
C SER A 26 3.94 0.61 0.77
N SER A 27 5.22 0.89 0.96
CA SER A 27 5.96 0.75 2.23
C SER A 27 5.35 1.46 3.45
N ALA A 28 4.32 2.29 3.28
CA ALA A 28 3.33 2.58 4.30
C ALA A 28 2.01 3.00 3.63
N ALA A 29 0.87 2.45 4.07
CA ALA A 29 -0.45 2.91 3.62
C ALA A 29 -0.60 4.43 3.82
N TRP A 30 -1.31 5.10 2.90
CA TRP A 30 -1.63 6.52 3.07
C TRP A 30 -2.80 6.67 4.05
N PHE A 31 -2.64 7.56 5.02
CA PHE A 31 -3.72 7.95 5.94
C PHE A 31 -4.41 9.19 5.37
N ASP A 32 -5.63 9.02 4.90
CA ASP A 32 -6.35 10.03 4.10
C ASP A 32 -6.90 11.22 4.92
N VAL A 33 -6.69 11.20 6.23
CA VAL A 33 -7.19 12.22 7.15
C VAL A 33 -6.13 13.30 7.38
N ILE A 34 -6.47 14.54 7.02
CA ILE A 34 -5.60 15.71 7.17
C ILE A 34 -5.45 16.11 8.66
N VAL A 35 -6.55 16.08 9.43
CA VAL A 35 -6.56 16.40 10.87
C VAL A 35 -6.93 15.15 11.66
N THR A 36 -5.94 14.57 12.33
CA THR A 36 -6.13 13.38 13.17
C THR A 36 -6.64 13.76 14.55
N THR A 37 -7.56 12.98 15.13
CA THR A 37 -7.93 13.09 16.54
C THR A 37 -6.77 12.66 17.45
N GLU A 38 -6.84 12.98 18.74
CA GLU A 38 -5.82 12.52 19.71
C GLU A 38 -5.70 11.00 19.75
N ALA A 39 -6.83 10.30 19.87
CA ALA A 39 -6.86 8.84 19.85
C ALA A 39 -6.22 8.25 18.58
N GLN A 40 -6.45 8.87 17.41
CA GLN A 40 -5.80 8.46 16.16
C GLN A 40 -4.30 8.72 16.17
N ARG A 41 -3.84 9.86 16.70
CA ARG A 41 -2.41 10.16 16.84
C ARG A 41 -1.72 9.17 17.75
N ASP A 42 -2.36 8.76 18.83
CA ASP A 42 -1.80 7.82 19.79
C ASP A 42 -1.74 6.41 19.22
N ALA A 43 -2.80 5.97 18.52
CA ALA A 43 -2.80 4.71 17.79
C ALA A 43 -1.74 4.65 16.67
N ILE A 44 -1.43 5.80 16.05
CA ILE A 44 -0.35 5.91 15.07
C ILE A 44 1.02 5.89 15.75
N ARG A 45 1.17 6.55 16.89
CA ARG A 45 2.45 6.62 17.63
C ARG A 45 2.80 5.29 18.28
N SER A 46 1.82 4.47 18.62
CA SER A 46 2.04 3.12 19.14
C SER A 46 2.63 2.16 18.09
N GLN A 47 2.47 2.47 16.79
CA GLN A 47 3.07 1.67 15.72
C GLN A 47 4.59 1.93 15.62
N PRO A 48 5.39 0.90 15.28
CA PRO A 48 6.80 1.07 14.95
C PRO A 48 7.00 2.11 13.84
N LEU A 49 8.04 2.96 13.95
CA LEU A 49 8.22 4.12 13.07
C LEU A 49 8.07 3.79 11.59
N LEU A 50 8.70 2.71 11.12
CA LEU A 50 8.69 2.30 9.71
C LEU A 50 7.33 1.80 9.21
N HIS A 51 6.45 1.37 10.10
CA HIS A 51 5.11 0.89 9.76
C HIS A 51 4.05 1.99 9.85
N ARG A 52 4.41 3.17 10.37
CA ARG A 52 3.47 4.29 10.49
C ARG A 52 3.04 4.76 9.09
N PRO A 53 1.74 5.04 8.89
CA PRO A 53 1.23 5.48 7.60
C PRO A 53 1.73 6.88 7.22
N ASN A 54 1.83 7.15 5.92
CA ASN A 54 2.09 8.49 5.41
C ASN A 54 0.88 9.39 5.65
N ARG A 55 1.13 10.64 6.07
CA ARG A 55 0.06 11.61 6.37
C ARG A 55 0.25 12.91 5.58
N PRO A 56 -0.83 13.50 5.04
CA PRO A 56 -0.80 14.88 4.54
C PRO A 56 -0.25 15.84 5.60
N GLY A 57 0.58 16.81 5.19
CA GLY A 57 1.21 17.78 6.09
C GLY A 57 2.38 17.26 6.93
N HIS A 58 2.65 15.94 6.95
CA HIS A 58 3.72 15.36 7.77
C HIS A 58 5.03 15.13 6.97
N PHE A 59 5.47 16.15 6.23
CA PHE A 59 6.54 16.07 5.23
C PHE A 59 7.84 15.47 5.78
N TYR A 60 8.35 15.98 6.91
CA TYR A 60 9.60 15.48 7.50
C TYR A 60 9.52 13.99 7.85
N GLY A 61 8.47 13.59 8.57
CA GLY A 61 8.27 12.19 8.97
C GLY A 61 8.05 11.26 7.78
N ASN A 62 7.39 11.72 6.71
CA ASN A 62 7.23 10.98 5.45
C ASN A 62 8.59 10.81 4.75
N THR A 63 9.39 11.87 4.66
CA THR A 63 10.71 11.86 4.01
C THR A 63 11.70 10.94 4.71
N VAL A 64 11.78 10.99 6.05
CA VAL A 64 12.68 10.11 6.82
C VAL A 64 12.39 8.63 6.55
N ARG A 65 11.11 8.25 6.54
CA ARG A 65 10.70 6.87 6.22
C ARG A 65 11.06 6.51 4.78
N ARG A 66 10.76 7.39 3.81
CA ARG A 66 11.13 7.17 2.40
C ARG A 66 12.63 6.98 2.21
N VAL A 67 13.46 7.81 2.85
CA VAL A 67 14.92 7.71 2.78
C VAL A 67 15.40 6.41 3.41
N HIS A 68 14.82 5.99 4.53
CA HIS A 68 15.13 4.69 5.12
C HIS A 68 14.85 3.53 4.15
N HIS A 69 13.68 3.50 3.52
CA HIS A 69 13.33 2.49 2.51
C HIS A 69 14.29 2.50 1.32
N TRP A 70 14.62 3.69 0.81
CA TRP A 70 15.56 3.85 -0.30
C TRP A 70 16.96 3.34 0.05
N ARG A 71 17.48 3.65 1.25
CA ARG A 71 18.82 3.24 1.68
C ARG A 71 18.93 1.76 2.03
N HIS A 72 17.83 1.14 2.48
CA HIS A 72 17.83 -0.23 2.98
C HIS A 72 17.11 -1.23 2.07
N GLY A 73 16.76 -0.83 0.84
CA GLY A 73 16.30 -1.73 -0.23
C GLY A 73 15.04 -2.53 0.10
N ARG A 74 14.13 -1.96 0.89
CA ARG A 74 12.83 -2.57 1.26
C ARG A 74 11.67 -1.72 0.81
#